data_AF-A0A2S7NZM8-F1
#
_entry.id   AF-A0A2S7NZM8-F1
#
_cell.length_a   1.000
_cell.length_b   1.000
_cell.length_c   1.000
_cell.angle_alpha   90.00
_cell.angle_beta   90.00
_cell.angle_gamma   90.00
#
_symmetry.space_group_name_H-M   'P 1'
#
loop_
_entity.id
_entity.type
_entity.pdbx_description
1 polymer ?
#
loop_
_entity_poly.entity_id
_entity_poly.type
_entity_poly.pdbx_seq_one_letter_code
_entity_poly.pdbx_strand_id
1 'polypeptide(L)'
;MAPSYPRSRSPTASSPLLSSESHSSSSSISSPAPKSSTSLEPTTLPSSSPLGRNLSWSSAYILVISRVIGSGIFATPGPILRSTGSVGLALLLWILGAGLAYCGMIVSLEYGCMLPLSGGEKVYLEFTYPRPRFLASTLVAVQAVLLGFTASNCIVFGEYVLFAFGVKGTELGQKSIALGLLTAITVVHGCFLKTGIRIQNALGWIKVALVLFMALTGIFVVVFGVKLPDDSSQVVGTDGRSLMSWDGLWEGSNWGWGTITTAVFKVSYSYAGLQNLNNVLNEVKNPVRTLKTVAPAALVTACSLYLLANIAYLSVVPVEEVKESGQLIAALFFERVFGQHVGRILLPLAIALSAAGNVMVVTFALARLNQEIARQGFLPYSRYLSSSKPFGAPMGGLIVHYIPSFLVIAIPPRGDVYNFILDVEGYPGQFAILATSFGLLWLRKTRSDLKRPFKAWLPAVYLRIVICLALIAGPFFPPKDGRADVGFFYATYAIVGIGIIEEELEVLSDGTTINKLVKVEN
;
A
#
# COMPACT_ATOMS: atom_id res chain seq x y z
N MET A 1 -9.49 43.25 -32.52
CA MET A 1 -9.43 43.64 -33.94
C MET A 1 -8.81 42.49 -34.72
N ALA A 2 -9.28 42.23 -35.94
CA ALA A 2 -8.52 41.50 -36.98
C ALA A 2 -7.81 42.54 -37.88
N PRO A 3 -6.77 42.18 -38.67
CA PRO A 3 -6.93 41.39 -39.90
C PRO A 3 -5.90 40.23 -40.02
N SER A 4 -5.64 39.71 -41.22
CA SER A 4 -6.31 38.50 -41.72
C SER A 4 -5.82 38.08 -43.12
N TYR A 5 -5.22 36.88 -43.23
CA TYR A 5 -5.08 36.11 -44.49
C TYR A 5 -4.14 36.71 -45.60
N PRO A 6 -3.74 35.97 -46.68
CA PRO A 6 -4.41 34.87 -47.38
C PRO A 6 -3.61 33.57 -47.67
N ARG A 7 -4.27 32.64 -48.38
CA ARG A 7 -3.80 31.32 -48.87
C ARG A 7 -3.56 31.33 -50.39
N SER A 8 -2.83 30.34 -50.90
CA SER A 8 -2.96 29.78 -52.26
C SER A 8 -2.47 28.31 -52.28
N ARG A 9 -2.80 27.42 -53.23
CA ARG A 9 -4.06 27.19 -53.99
C ARG A 9 -4.13 25.70 -54.40
N SER A 10 -5.32 25.18 -54.71
CA SER A 10 -5.64 23.81 -55.19
C SER A 10 -5.89 23.83 -56.73
N PRO A 11 -6.42 22.79 -57.47
CA PRO A 11 -7.11 21.51 -57.16
C PRO A 11 -6.30 20.26 -57.66
N THR A 12 -6.76 19.08 -58.15
CA THR A 12 -8.06 18.55 -58.70
C THR A 12 -8.15 17.01 -58.61
N ALA A 13 -9.17 16.38 -59.24
CA ALA A 13 -9.47 14.93 -59.33
C ALA A 13 -8.82 14.27 -60.59
N SER A 14 -9.05 13.02 -61.04
CA SER A 14 -10.08 11.97 -60.77
C SER A 14 -9.63 10.57 -61.27
N SER A 15 -10.23 9.47 -60.79
CA SER A 15 -9.97 8.07 -61.21
C SER A 15 -10.66 7.63 -62.52
N PRO A 16 -10.19 6.54 -63.16
CA PRO A 16 -11.09 5.47 -63.64
C PRO A 16 -10.59 4.04 -63.30
N LEU A 17 -11.17 2.99 -63.91
CA LEU A 17 -11.12 1.58 -63.47
C LEU A 17 -10.23 0.63 -64.32
N LEU A 18 -9.92 -0.53 -63.71
CA LEU A 18 -9.76 -1.90 -64.25
C LEU A 18 -9.21 -2.13 -65.68
N SER A 19 -8.13 -2.90 -65.76
CA SER A 19 -7.82 -3.81 -66.87
C SER A 19 -7.14 -5.10 -66.36
N SER A 20 -6.97 -6.10 -67.24
CA SER A 20 -6.85 -7.52 -66.87
C SER A 20 -5.43 -8.12 -66.92
N GLU A 21 -5.35 -9.40 -66.53
CA GLU A 21 -4.18 -10.26 -66.38
C GLU A 21 -3.20 -10.30 -67.57
N SER A 22 -1.92 -10.54 -67.25
CA SER A 22 -1.06 -11.42 -68.04
C SER A 22 0.05 -12.02 -67.17
N HIS A 23 0.42 -13.28 -67.42
CA HIS A 23 1.45 -13.97 -66.64
C HIS A 23 2.88 -13.54 -67.04
N SER A 24 3.77 -13.42 -66.05
CA SER A 24 5.18 -13.77 -66.24
C SER A 24 5.71 -14.44 -64.98
N SER A 25 6.39 -15.56 -65.15
CA SER A 25 6.96 -16.37 -64.06
C SER A 25 8.44 -16.06 -63.89
N SER A 26 8.84 -15.63 -62.69
CA SER A 26 10.26 -15.61 -62.28
C SER A 26 10.39 -16.14 -60.86
N SER A 27 11.12 -17.24 -60.72
CA SER A 27 11.37 -17.92 -59.45
C SER A 27 12.52 -17.23 -58.70
N SER A 28 12.21 -16.52 -57.63
CA SER A 28 13.20 -16.07 -56.64
C SER A 28 13.10 -16.91 -55.36
N ILE A 29 14.24 -17.34 -54.84
CA ILE A 29 14.32 -18.28 -53.71
C ILE A 29 14.01 -17.51 -52.42
N SER A 30 12.92 -17.86 -51.75
CA SER A 30 12.58 -17.31 -50.44
C SER A 30 13.34 -18.03 -49.33
N SER A 31 14.29 -17.32 -48.72
CA SER A 31 14.93 -17.76 -47.47
C SER A 31 13.86 -18.02 -46.39
N PRO A 32 13.89 -19.14 -45.67
CA PRO A 32 12.91 -19.40 -44.62
C PRO A 32 13.05 -18.37 -43.50
N ALA A 33 11.97 -17.65 -43.20
CA ALA A 33 11.92 -16.71 -42.08
C ALA A 33 12.27 -17.43 -40.76
N PRO A 34 12.95 -16.75 -39.81
CA PRO A 34 13.30 -17.36 -38.54
C PRO A 34 12.03 -17.80 -37.81
N LYS A 35 11.93 -19.10 -37.50
CA LYS A 35 10.78 -19.68 -36.81
C LYS A 35 10.55 -18.93 -35.50
N SER A 36 9.39 -18.28 -35.35
CA SER A 36 9.02 -17.68 -34.08
C SER A 36 8.97 -18.75 -33.01
N SER A 37 9.65 -18.52 -31.89
CA SER A 37 9.58 -19.38 -30.71
C SER A 37 8.23 -19.19 -30.02
N THR A 38 7.17 -19.76 -30.60
CA THR A 38 5.78 -19.68 -30.11
C THR A 38 5.59 -20.56 -28.88
N SER A 39 6.26 -20.20 -27.77
CA SER A 39 6.39 -21.02 -26.57
C SER A 39 5.60 -20.45 -25.38
N LEU A 40 4.28 -20.51 -25.48
CA LEU A 40 3.34 -20.46 -24.35
C LEU A 40 3.62 -19.32 -23.32
N GLU A 41 3.66 -18.08 -23.79
CA GLU A 41 3.31 -16.96 -22.90
C GLU A 41 1.80 -17.00 -22.62
N PRO A 42 1.35 -16.69 -21.38
CA PRO A 42 -0.07 -16.63 -21.08
C PRO A 42 -0.73 -15.46 -21.83
N THR A 43 -1.59 -15.78 -22.79
CA THR A 43 -2.27 -14.83 -23.69
C THR A 43 -3.16 -13.80 -22.98
N THR A 44 -3.38 -13.93 -21.67
CA THR A 44 -4.19 -13.04 -20.82
C THR A 44 -3.44 -11.76 -20.40
N LEU A 45 -2.13 -11.65 -20.63
CA LEU A 45 -1.31 -10.52 -20.17
C LEU A 45 -1.05 -9.47 -21.27
N PRO A 46 -1.71 -8.28 -21.23
CA PRO A 46 -1.50 -7.23 -22.24
C PRO A 46 -0.12 -6.56 -22.10
N SER A 47 0.69 -6.67 -23.15
CA SER A 47 2.10 -6.25 -23.18
C SER A 47 2.34 -4.75 -23.49
N SER A 48 1.30 -4.00 -23.81
CA SER A 48 1.39 -2.57 -24.19
C SER A 48 0.49 -1.68 -23.33
N SER A 49 0.93 -0.44 -23.06
CA SER A 49 0.10 0.59 -22.45
C SER A 49 -0.53 1.47 -23.54
N PRO A 50 -1.86 1.68 -23.56
CA PRO A 50 -2.50 2.64 -24.47
C PRO A 50 -2.15 4.11 -24.14
N LEU A 51 -1.53 4.37 -22.98
CA LEU A 51 -1.07 5.70 -22.55
C LEU A 51 0.39 5.97 -22.94
N GLY A 52 1.16 4.94 -23.33
CA GLY A 52 2.59 5.06 -23.63
C GLY A 52 3.50 5.12 -22.39
N ARG A 53 4.82 5.11 -22.64
CA ARG A 53 5.84 5.01 -21.57
C ARG A 53 6.28 6.39 -21.07
N ASN A 54 5.43 7.05 -20.27
CA ASN A 54 5.63 8.44 -19.85
C ASN A 54 6.36 8.62 -18.51
N LEU A 55 6.30 7.67 -17.59
CA LEU A 55 6.80 7.83 -16.22
C LEU A 55 8.33 7.87 -16.18
N SER A 56 8.89 8.96 -15.63
CA SER A 56 10.32 9.17 -15.44
C SER A 56 10.85 8.45 -14.19
N TRP A 57 12.17 8.50 -13.96
CA TRP A 57 12.76 8.00 -12.72
C TRP A 57 12.27 8.79 -11.48
N SER A 58 12.21 10.12 -11.56
CA SER A 58 11.76 10.96 -10.44
C SER A 58 10.26 10.80 -10.17
N SER A 59 9.43 10.69 -11.21
CA SER A 59 8.00 10.40 -11.06
C SER A 59 7.75 9.00 -10.47
N ALA A 60 8.54 8.00 -10.87
CA ALA A 60 8.50 6.66 -10.27
C ALA A 60 8.96 6.66 -8.80
N TYR A 61 10.01 7.40 -8.46
CA TYR A 61 10.49 7.55 -7.09
C TYR A 61 9.42 8.19 -6.20
N ILE A 62 8.83 9.31 -6.64
CA ILE A 62 7.73 9.99 -5.93
C ILE A 62 6.52 9.05 -5.77
N LEU A 63 6.15 8.28 -6.79
CA LEU A 63 5.04 7.32 -6.75
C LEU A 63 5.25 6.19 -5.72
N VAL A 64 6.49 5.78 -5.47
CA VAL A 64 6.81 4.76 -4.45
C VAL A 64 6.91 5.40 -3.06
N ILE A 65 7.75 6.42 -2.89
CA ILE A 65 8.01 6.99 -1.56
C ILE A 65 6.74 7.64 -0.97
N SER A 66 5.88 8.26 -1.78
CA SER A 66 4.60 8.82 -1.33
C SER A 66 3.50 7.79 -1.07
N ARG A 67 3.72 6.49 -1.39
CA ARG A 67 2.84 5.38 -1.00
C ARG A 67 3.33 4.69 0.27
N VAL A 68 4.65 4.53 0.41
CA VAL A 68 5.32 3.98 1.60
C VAL A 68 5.15 4.91 2.79
N ILE A 69 5.58 6.18 2.63
CA ILE A 69 5.27 7.22 3.59
C ILE A 69 3.75 7.37 3.64
N GLY A 70 3.17 7.20 4.83
CA GLY A 70 1.72 7.17 5.05
C GLY A 70 1.38 7.52 6.50
N SER A 71 0.15 7.18 6.93
CA SER A 71 -0.25 7.32 8.35
C SER A 71 0.58 6.45 9.30
N GLY A 72 1.16 5.34 8.82
CA GLY A 72 1.87 4.35 9.63
C GLY A 72 2.93 4.94 10.58
N ILE A 73 3.84 5.79 10.07
CA ILE A 73 4.91 6.38 10.91
C ILE A 73 4.39 7.39 11.95
N PHE A 74 3.20 7.96 11.75
CA PHE A 74 2.57 8.86 12.71
C PHE A 74 1.73 8.13 13.77
N ALA A 75 1.31 6.89 13.49
CA ALA A 75 0.24 6.21 14.25
C ALA A 75 0.58 4.80 14.78
N THR A 76 1.62 4.14 14.28
CA THR A 76 2.06 2.81 14.76
C THR A 76 3.13 2.81 15.86
N PRO A 77 4.02 3.81 16.03
CA PRO A 77 5.06 3.73 17.07
C PRO A 77 4.53 3.58 18.51
N GLY A 78 3.44 4.28 18.86
CA GLY A 78 2.79 4.15 20.17
C GLY A 78 2.29 2.72 20.44
N PRO A 79 1.42 2.15 19.57
CA PRO A 79 0.98 0.75 19.68
C PRO A 79 2.11 -0.26 19.66
N ILE A 80 3.18 -0.05 18.86
CA ILE A 80 4.36 -0.91 18.85
C ILE A 80 5.04 -0.88 20.22
N LEU A 81 5.39 0.31 20.74
CA LEU A 81 6.07 0.44 22.04
C LEU A 81 5.21 -0.09 23.20
N ARG A 82 3.90 0.17 23.18
CA ARG A 82 2.94 -0.38 24.16
C ARG A 82 2.94 -1.90 24.15
N SER A 83 3.02 -2.51 22.96
CA SER A 83 3.03 -3.97 22.81
C SER A 83 4.36 -4.57 23.27
N THR A 84 5.50 -4.00 22.83
CA THR A 84 6.84 -4.50 23.14
C THR A 84 7.34 -4.17 24.54
N GLY A 85 6.72 -3.23 25.24
CA GLY A 85 7.07 -2.76 26.59
C GLY A 85 8.33 -1.89 26.67
N SER A 86 9.39 -2.25 25.95
CA SER A 86 10.73 -1.62 26.00
C SER A 86 11.09 -0.84 24.72
N VAL A 87 11.90 0.21 24.88
CA VAL A 87 12.38 1.07 23.77
C VAL A 87 13.28 0.32 22.77
N GLY A 88 14.22 -0.48 23.27
CA GLY A 88 15.17 -1.24 22.45
C GLY A 88 14.49 -2.25 21.54
N LEU A 89 13.50 -3.00 22.05
CA LEU A 89 12.71 -3.93 21.25
C LEU A 89 11.85 -3.21 20.20
N ALA A 90 11.24 -2.06 20.52
CA ALA A 90 10.49 -1.27 19.55
C ALA A 90 11.37 -0.79 18.38
N LEU A 91 12.56 -0.23 18.68
CA LEU A 91 13.53 0.21 17.66
C LEU A 91 14.09 -0.97 16.86
N LEU A 92 14.36 -2.11 17.52
CA LEU A 92 14.78 -3.34 16.85
C LEU A 92 13.72 -3.83 15.85
N LEU A 93 12.43 -3.79 16.19
CA LEU A 93 11.36 -4.16 15.26
C LEU A 93 11.28 -3.22 14.04
N TRP A 94 11.58 -1.93 14.17
CA TRP A 94 11.67 -1.02 13.01
C TRP A 94 12.82 -1.38 12.06
N ILE A 95 13.97 -1.80 12.60
CA ILE A 95 15.14 -2.26 11.82
C ILE A 95 14.84 -3.62 11.16
N LEU A 96 14.30 -4.58 11.92
CA LEU A 96 13.91 -5.89 11.39
C LEU A 96 12.83 -5.76 10.32
N GLY A 97 11.84 -4.89 10.52
CA GLY A 97 10.79 -4.57 9.56
C GLY A 97 11.32 -3.98 8.25
N ALA A 98 12.34 -3.11 8.30
CA ALA A 98 13.06 -2.68 7.10
C ALA A 98 13.75 -3.85 6.38
N GLY A 99 14.27 -4.82 7.13
CA GLY A 99 14.78 -6.10 6.61
C GLY A 99 13.70 -6.97 5.97
N LEU A 100 12.49 -7.03 6.54
CA LEU A 100 11.35 -7.76 5.93
C LEU A 100 10.93 -7.08 4.62
N ALA A 101 10.83 -5.75 4.63
CA ALA A 101 10.53 -4.93 3.48
C ALA A 101 11.60 -5.09 2.39
N TYR A 102 12.89 -5.19 2.74
CA TYR A 102 13.97 -5.54 1.81
C TYR A 102 13.75 -6.92 1.18
N CYS A 103 13.45 -7.95 1.97
CA CYS A 103 13.27 -9.31 1.47
C CYS A 103 12.05 -9.43 0.53
N GLY A 104 10.92 -8.80 0.88
CA GLY A 104 9.76 -8.69 0.00
C GLY A 104 10.04 -7.88 -1.26
N MET A 105 10.77 -6.75 -1.13
CA MET A 105 11.18 -5.92 -2.25
C MET A 105 12.01 -6.72 -3.27
N ILE A 106 13.04 -7.47 -2.84
CA ILE A 106 13.89 -8.18 -3.82
C ILE A 106 13.16 -9.32 -4.56
N VAL A 107 12.17 -9.96 -3.94
CA VAL A 107 11.27 -10.93 -4.60
C VAL A 107 10.48 -10.21 -5.71
N SER A 108 9.85 -9.08 -5.37
CA SER A 108 9.13 -8.22 -6.33
C SER A 108 10.03 -7.58 -7.39
N LEU A 109 11.32 -7.35 -7.10
CA LEU A 109 12.31 -6.88 -8.08
C LEU A 109 12.62 -7.94 -9.13
N GLU A 110 12.78 -9.22 -8.77
CA GLU A 110 13.02 -10.28 -9.76
C GLU A 110 11.80 -10.46 -10.66
N TYR A 111 10.62 -10.57 -10.06
CA TYR A 111 9.37 -10.66 -10.81
C TYR A 111 9.17 -9.47 -11.74
N GLY A 112 9.27 -8.22 -11.26
CA GLY A 112 9.07 -7.03 -12.11
C GLY A 112 10.21 -6.74 -13.10
N CYS A 113 11.38 -7.35 -12.94
CA CYS A 113 12.44 -7.30 -13.96
C CYS A 113 12.30 -8.39 -15.02
N MET A 114 11.72 -9.54 -14.68
CA MET A 114 11.42 -10.67 -15.57
C MET A 114 10.12 -10.43 -16.35
N LEU A 115 9.11 -9.85 -15.69
CA LEU A 115 7.78 -9.50 -16.20
C LEU A 115 7.56 -7.99 -16.00
N PRO A 116 8.07 -7.13 -16.90
CA PRO A 116 8.01 -5.66 -16.77
C PRO A 116 6.62 -5.09 -17.14
N LEU A 117 5.57 -5.75 -16.66
CA LEU A 117 4.15 -5.53 -16.98
C LEU A 117 3.42 -4.80 -15.84
N SER A 118 2.42 -3.98 -16.18
CA SER A 118 1.51 -3.39 -15.19
C SER A 118 0.60 -4.46 -14.57
N GLY A 119 0.33 -4.34 -13.27
CA GLY A 119 -0.56 -5.24 -12.51
C GLY A 119 0.08 -5.98 -11.33
N GLY A 120 1.40 -5.83 -11.12
CA GLY A 120 2.06 -6.25 -9.88
C GLY A 120 1.84 -7.73 -9.49
N GLU A 121 1.49 -7.96 -8.22
CA GLU A 121 1.36 -9.30 -7.63
C GLU A 121 0.31 -10.18 -8.35
N LYS A 122 -0.78 -9.57 -8.86
CA LYS A 122 -1.78 -10.27 -9.69
C LYS A 122 -1.15 -10.94 -10.90
N VAL A 123 -0.28 -10.21 -11.61
CA VAL A 123 0.44 -10.72 -12.80
C VAL A 123 1.48 -11.77 -12.41
N TYR A 124 2.12 -11.62 -11.26
CA TYR A 124 3.17 -12.56 -10.80
C TYR A 124 2.57 -13.89 -10.35
N LEU A 125 1.44 -13.86 -9.64
CA LEU A 125 0.68 -15.05 -9.29
C LEU A 125 0.03 -15.69 -10.53
N GLU A 126 -0.57 -14.91 -11.44
CA GLU A 126 -1.20 -15.45 -12.66
C GLU A 126 -0.19 -16.14 -13.60
N PHE A 127 1.00 -15.55 -13.77
CA PHE A 127 2.08 -16.15 -14.55
C PHE A 127 2.66 -17.41 -13.89
N THR A 128 2.75 -17.43 -12.56
CA THR A 128 3.36 -18.55 -11.81
C THR A 128 2.39 -19.71 -11.60
N TYR A 129 1.10 -19.43 -11.37
CA TYR A 129 0.04 -20.39 -11.06
C TYR A 129 -1.09 -20.36 -12.12
N PRO A 130 -0.81 -20.74 -13.39
CA PRO A 130 -1.76 -20.63 -14.50
C PRO A 130 -2.90 -21.69 -14.48
N ARG A 131 -3.03 -22.48 -13.41
CA ARG A 131 -4.09 -23.48 -13.23
C ARG A 131 -4.55 -23.55 -11.76
N PRO A 132 -5.87 -23.63 -11.49
CA PRO A 132 -6.98 -23.42 -12.42
C PRO A 132 -6.95 -22.02 -13.06
N ARG A 133 -7.59 -21.85 -14.22
CA ARG A 133 -7.68 -20.55 -14.89
C ARG A 133 -8.36 -19.55 -13.97
N PHE A 134 -7.92 -18.29 -14.04
CA PHE A 134 -8.34 -17.18 -13.19
C PHE A 134 -8.02 -17.29 -11.69
N LEU A 135 -7.40 -18.37 -11.17
CA LEU A 135 -7.07 -18.50 -9.73
C LEU A 135 -6.52 -17.21 -9.10
N ALA A 136 -5.37 -16.75 -9.61
CA ALA A 136 -4.71 -15.53 -9.12
C ALA A 136 -5.54 -14.25 -9.33
N SER A 137 -6.39 -14.22 -10.36
CA SER A 137 -7.33 -13.12 -10.59
C SER A 137 -8.43 -13.11 -9.54
N THR A 138 -9.00 -14.27 -9.17
CA THR A 138 -10.04 -14.39 -8.14
C THR A 138 -9.50 -14.05 -6.76
N LEU A 139 -8.37 -14.63 -6.36
CA LEU A 139 -7.72 -14.38 -5.07
C LEU A 139 -7.46 -12.87 -4.90
N VAL A 140 -6.75 -12.25 -5.85
CA VAL A 140 -6.46 -10.81 -5.75
C VAL A 140 -7.72 -9.93 -5.92
N ALA A 141 -8.75 -10.39 -6.64
CA ALA A 141 -10.01 -9.67 -6.74
C ALA A 141 -10.77 -9.63 -5.42
N VAL A 142 -10.93 -10.78 -4.75
CA VAL A 142 -11.62 -10.89 -3.47
C VAL A 142 -10.81 -10.21 -2.37
N GLN A 143 -9.48 -10.39 -2.33
CA GLN A 143 -8.59 -9.63 -1.45
C GLN A 143 -8.74 -8.11 -1.65
N ALA A 144 -8.80 -7.62 -2.90
CA ALA A 144 -8.99 -6.20 -3.20
C ALA A 144 -10.40 -5.67 -2.85
N VAL A 145 -11.40 -6.55 -2.81
CA VAL A 145 -12.78 -6.20 -2.43
C VAL A 145 -12.95 -6.22 -0.91
N LEU A 146 -12.54 -7.28 -0.23
CA LEU A 146 -12.79 -7.49 1.21
C LEU A 146 -11.74 -6.85 2.13
N LEU A 147 -10.46 -6.82 1.72
CA LEU A 147 -9.35 -6.26 2.50
C LEU A 147 -8.81 -4.94 1.91
N GLY A 148 -9.24 -4.57 0.69
CA GLY A 148 -8.97 -3.28 0.09
C GLY A 148 -9.81 -2.15 0.68
N PHE A 149 -9.67 -1.87 1.97
CA PHE A 149 -10.35 -0.75 2.64
C PHE A 149 -9.41 0.40 3.04
N THR A 150 -9.98 1.56 3.37
CA THR A 150 -9.23 2.76 3.80
C THR A 150 -9.34 3.08 5.30
N ALA A 151 -9.95 2.19 6.07
CA ALA A 151 -10.37 2.40 7.46
C ALA A 151 -9.26 2.93 8.39
N SER A 152 -8.06 2.34 8.32
CA SER A 152 -6.86 2.75 9.07
C SER A 152 -6.55 4.25 8.97
N ASN A 153 -6.73 4.84 7.78
CA ASN A 153 -6.40 6.25 7.52
C ASN A 153 -7.56 7.20 7.89
N CYS A 154 -8.80 6.74 7.78
CA CYS A 154 -9.98 7.46 8.25
C CYS A 154 -9.97 7.64 9.78
N ILE A 155 -9.57 6.60 10.52
CA ILE A 155 -9.45 6.65 11.98
C ILE A 155 -8.35 7.62 12.43
N VAL A 156 -7.18 7.58 11.78
CA VAL A 156 -6.08 8.52 12.06
C VAL A 156 -6.49 9.97 11.77
N PHE A 157 -7.22 10.25 10.68
CA PHE A 157 -7.80 11.58 10.47
C PHE A 157 -8.72 12.01 11.63
N GLY A 158 -9.59 11.10 12.10
CA GLY A 158 -10.52 11.37 13.20
C GLY A 158 -9.82 11.74 14.51
N GLU A 159 -8.83 10.94 14.93
CA GLU A 159 -8.08 11.20 16.18
C GLU A 159 -7.28 12.51 16.11
N TYR A 160 -6.56 12.77 15.01
CA TYR A 160 -5.76 14.00 14.88
C TYR A 160 -6.62 15.26 14.78
N VAL A 161 -7.82 15.18 14.22
CA VAL A 161 -8.81 16.28 14.23
C VAL A 161 -9.34 16.52 15.65
N LEU A 162 -9.75 15.46 16.37
CA LEU A 162 -10.26 15.59 17.74
C LEU A 162 -9.22 16.17 18.70
N PHE A 163 -7.97 15.69 18.59
CA PHE A 163 -6.82 16.20 19.34
C PHE A 163 -6.59 17.70 19.09
N ALA A 164 -6.55 18.12 17.82
CA ALA A 164 -6.29 19.51 17.44
C ALA A 164 -7.36 20.49 17.93
N PHE A 165 -8.62 20.06 18.02
CA PHE A 165 -9.70 20.87 18.60
C PHE A 165 -9.86 20.69 20.13
N GLY A 166 -8.99 19.92 20.79
CA GLY A 166 -9.05 19.66 22.23
C GLY A 166 -10.30 18.87 22.69
N VAL A 167 -11.03 18.26 21.75
CA VAL A 167 -12.27 17.55 22.03
C VAL A 167 -11.94 16.15 22.53
N LYS A 168 -12.31 15.84 23.77
CA LYS A 168 -12.36 14.44 24.27
C LYS A 168 -13.38 13.67 23.42
N GLY A 169 -12.88 12.97 22.39
CA GLY A 169 -13.72 12.17 21.51
C GLY A 169 -14.55 11.17 22.29
N THR A 170 -15.83 11.04 21.96
CA THR A 170 -16.62 9.84 22.24
C THR A 170 -16.37 8.81 21.14
N GLU A 171 -16.67 7.53 21.39
CA GLU A 171 -16.58 6.50 20.34
C GLU A 171 -17.38 6.89 19.10
N LEU A 172 -18.63 7.33 19.32
CA LEU A 172 -19.51 7.79 18.25
C LEU A 172 -18.94 9.01 17.52
N GLY A 173 -18.36 9.99 18.23
CA GLY A 173 -17.74 11.17 17.61
C GLY A 173 -16.56 10.80 16.72
N GLN A 174 -15.65 9.96 17.21
CA GLN A 174 -14.49 9.47 16.46
C GLN A 174 -14.90 8.67 15.21
N LYS A 175 -15.82 7.70 15.36
CA LYS A 175 -16.37 6.93 14.23
C LYS A 175 -17.09 7.84 13.24
N SER A 176 -17.90 8.79 13.70
CA SER A 176 -18.61 9.74 12.83
C SER A 176 -17.67 10.64 12.01
N ILE A 177 -16.54 11.10 12.57
CA ILE A 177 -15.56 11.90 11.81
C ILE A 177 -14.85 11.03 10.77
N ALA A 178 -14.46 9.80 11.13
CA ALA A 178 -13.83 8.85 10.21
C ALA A 178 -14.77 8.44 9.04
N LEU A 179 -16.03 8.13 9.35
CA LEU A 179 -17.06 7.80 8.36
C LEU A 179 -17.49 9.03 7.54
N GLY A 180 -17.53 10.22 8.15
CA GLY A 180 -17.79 11.48 7.47
C GLY A 180 -16.73 11.80 6.42
N LEU A 181 -15.45 11.61 6.75
CA LEU A 181 -14.35 11.71 5.79
C LEU A 181 -14.51 10.71 4.64
N LEU A 182 -14.73 9.42 4.95
CA LEU A 182 -14.90 8.37 3.95
C LEU A 182 -16.05 8.70 2.99
N THR A 183 -17.18 9.15 3.53
CA THR A 183 -18.36 9.57 2.76
C THR A 183 -18.05 10.77 1.87
N ALA A 184 -17.43 11.82 2.43
CA ALA A 184 -17.08 13.03 1.68
C ALA A 184 -16.12 12.74 0.52
N ILE A 185 -15.10 11.90 0.75
CA ILE A 185 -14.15 11.48 -0.28
C ILE A 185 -14.85 10.64 -1.36
N THR A 186 -15.72 9.70 -0.99
CA THR A 186 -16.51 8.90 -1.94
C THR A 186 -17.43 9.78 -2.79
N VAL A 187 -18.09 10.79 -2.21
CA VAL A 187 -18.90 11.78 -2.97
C VAL A 187 -18.02 12.65 -3.89
N VAL A 188 -16.84 13.09 -3.42
CA VAL A 188 -15.90 13.89 -4.24
C VAL A 188 -15.38 13.10 -5.44
N HIS A 189 -15.00 11.83 -5.30
CA HIS A 189 -14.57 11.02 -6.45
C HIS A 189 -15.76 10.56 -7.31
N GLY A 190 -16.93 10.30 -6.71
CA GLY A 190 -18.13 9.85 -7.41
C GLY A 190 -18.80 10.92 -8.27
N CYS A 191 -18.88 12.16 -7.78
CA CYS A 191 -19.55 13.27 -8.47
C CYS A 191 -18.56 14.25 -9.13
N PHE A 192 -17.37 14.43 -8.56
CA PHE A 192 -16.43 15.48 -8.95
C PHE A 192 -15.01 14.94 -9.24
N LEU A 193 -14.91 13.77 -9.88
CA LEU A 193 -13.67 13.00 -10.08
C LEU A 193 -12.43 13.85 -10.46
N LYS A 194 -12.56 14.77 -11.43
CA LYS A 194 -11.46 15.65 -11.88
C LYS A 194 -10.97 16.60 -10.78
N THR A 195 -11.87 17.05 -9.91
CA THR A 195 -11.55 17.89 -8.74
C THR A 195 -10.92 17.04 -7.64
N GLY A 196 -11.44 15.85 -7.36
CA GLY A 196 -10.82 14.90 -6.42
C GLY A 196 -9.37 14.57 -6.76
N ILE A 197 -9.07 14.31 -8.04
CA ILE A 197 -7.71 14.08 -8.53
C ILE A 197 -6.81 15.32 -8.36
N ARG A 198 -7.33 16.55 -8.49
CA ARG A 198 -6.55 17.78 -8.22
C ARG A 198 -6.24 17.93 -6.73
N ILE A 199 -7.24 17.69 -5.86
CA ILE A 199 -7.08 17.78 -4.40
C ILE A 199 -6.06 16.75 -3.92
N GLN A 200 -6.23 15.46 -4.24
CA GLN A 200 -5.32 14.40 -3.78
C GLN A 200 -3.87 14.66 -4.21
N ASN A 201 -3.66 15.22 -5.42
CA ASN A 201 -2.33 15.55 -5.92
C ASN A 201 -1.69 16.71 -5.15
N ALA A 202 -2.47 17.71 -4.74
CA ALA A 202 -1.98 18.79 -3.88
C ALA A 202 -1.65 18.28 -2.46
N LEU A 203 -2.52 17.45 -1.87
CA LEU A 203 -2.29 16.85 -0.55
C LEU A 203 -1.07 15.92 -0.54
N GLY A 204 -0.80 15.23 -1.65
CA GLY A 204 0.40 14.41 -1.83
C GLY A 204 1.71 15.20 -1.70
N TRP A 205 1.77 16.46 -2.16
CA TRP A 205 2.95 17.31 -1.96
C TRP A 205 3.08 17.82 -0.52
N ILE A 206 1.96 18.21 0.11
CA ILE A 206 1.94 18.62 1.53
C ILE A 206 2.44 17.48 2.42
N LYS A 207 1.99 16.24 2.16
CA LYS A 207 2.41 15.01 2.84
C LYS A 207 3.93 14.77 2.78
N VAL A 208 4.56 14.98 1.62
CA VAL A 208 6.02 14.84 1.48
C VAL A 208 6.77 15.93 2.26
N ALA A 209 6.30 17.18 2.18
CA ALA A 209 6.90 18.30 2.91
C ALA A 209 6.80 18.12 4.44
N LEU A 210 5.65 17.67 4.94
CA LEU A 210 5.39 17.40 6.36
C LEU A 210 6.38 16.39 6.97
N VAL A 211 6.69 15.32 6.23
CA VAL A 211 7.57 14.24 6.73
C VAL A 211 9.05 14.64 6.68
N LEU A 212 9.46 15.42 5.67
CA LEU A 212 10.77 16.05 5.64
C LEU A 212 10.93 17.05 6.79
N PHE A 213 9.93 17.90 7.03
CA PHE A 213 9.89 18.83 8.15
C PHE A 213 9.98 18.11 9.50
N MET A 214 9.26 17.00 9.68
CA MET A 214 9.32 16.18 10.91
C MET A 214 10.72 15.60 11.14
N ALA A 215 11.36 15.02 10.12
CA ALA A 215 12.70 14.46 10.24
C ALA A 215 13.77 15.54 10.53
N LEU A 216 13.68 16.70 9.87
CA LEU A 216 14.56 17.84 10.14
C LEU A 216 14.34 18.40 11.56
N THR A 217 13.09 18.49 12.02
CA THR A 217 12.76 18.87 13.41
C THR A 217 13.38 17.90 14.41
N GLY A 218 13.24 16.58 14.16
CA GLY A 218 13.80 15.54 15.02
C GLY A 218 15.32 15.64 15.15
N ILE A 219 16.03 15.80 14.03
CA ILE A 219 17.48 16.04 14.03
C ILE A 219 17.81 17.33 14.81
N PHE A 220 17.07 18.42 14.58
CA PHE A 220 17.32 19.70 15.23
C PHE A 220 17.18 19.61 16.77
N VAL A 221 16.10 19.00 17.27
CA VAL A 221 15.88 18.86 18.72
C VAL A 221 16.96 17.99 19.36
N VAL A 222 17.34 16.87 18.73
CA VAL A 222 18.39 15.96 19.24
C VAL A 222 19.77 16.61 19.22
N VAL A 223 20.12 17.39 18.19
CA VAL A 223 21.45 18.02 18.05
C VAL A 223 21.60 19.28 18.91
N PHE A 224 20.55 20.10 19.03
CA PHE A 224 20.64 21.41 19.70
C PHE A 224 20.07 21.43 21.12
N GLY A 225 19.47 20.33 21.61
CA GLY A 225 19.03 20.19 23.01
C GLY A 225 18.00 21.24 23.43
N VAL A 226 17.03 21.52 22.55
CA VAL A 226 16.05 22.60 22.71
C VAL A 226 15.25 22.41 24.01
N LYS A 227 15.33 23.39 24.91
CA LYS A 227 14.47 23.43 26.09
C LYS A 227 13.02 23.67 25.66
N LEU A 228 12.13 22.75 26.03
CA LEU A 228 10.73 22.78 25.64
C LEU A 228 9.96 23.83 26.46
N PRO A 229 8.87 24.43 25.92
CA PRO A 229 8.35 25.69 26.46
C PRO A 229 7.66 25.62 27.83
N ASP A 230 7.17 24.44 28.23
CA ASP A 230 6.12 24.28 29.25
C ASP A 230 6.51 23.40 30.46
N ASP A 231 7.79 23.04 30.66
CA ASP A 231 8.19 22.18 31.80
C ASP A 231 9.25 22.79 32.72
N SER A 232 8.88 22.96 33.99
CA SER A 232 9.75 23.32 35.11
C SER A 232 10.26 22.09 35.89
N SER A 233 10.05 20.87 35.35
CA SER A 233 10.54 19.61 35.87
C SER A 233 11.27 18.77 34.80
N GLN A 234 12.48 18.31 35.14
CA GLN A 234 13.22 17.18 34.56
C GLN A 234 13.50 17.06 33.03
N VAL A 235 12.98 17.89 32.14
CA VAL A 235 13.23 17.69 30.70
C VAL A 235 14.63 18.15 30.27
N VAL A 236 15.41 17.21 29.72
CA VAL A 236 16.84 17.31 29.34
C VAL A 236 17.81 17.48 30.52
N GLY A 237 18.12 16.37 31.21
CA GLY A 237 19.12 16.34 32.28
C GLY A 237 19.72 14.95 32.56
N THR A 238 19.02 14.16 33.37
CA THR A 238 19.54 12.90 33.96
C THR A 238 18.87 11.65 33.41
N ASP A 239 17.55 11.57 33.42
CA ASP A 239 16.86 10.26 33.38
C ASP A 239 16.86 9.65 31.97
N GLY A 240 16.91 10.50 30.92
CA GLY A 240 17.12 10.06 29.54
C GLY A 240 18.48 9.38 29.30
N ARG A 241 19.47 9.57 30.17
CA ARG A 241 20.73 8.79 30.14
C ARG A 241 20.57 7.40 30.78
N SER A 242 19.61 7.22 31.68
CA SER A 242 19.26 5.91 32.23
C SER A 242 18.52 5.06 31.18
N LEU A 243 17.54 5.65 30.47
CA LEU A 243 16.81 4.99 29.39
C LEU A 243 17.67 4.70 28.13
N MET A 244 18.79 5.41 27.95
CA MET A 244 19.82 5.10 26.94
C MET A 244 20.97 4.25 27.49
N SER A 245 20.92 3.79 28.75
CA SER A 245 21.79 2.71 29.21
C SER A 245 21.41 1.40 28.51
N TRP A 246 22.35 0.46 28.40
CA TRP A 246 22.08 -0.81 27.72
C TRP A 246 20.91 -1.56 28.36
N ASP A 247 20.86 -1.62 29.69
CA ASP A 247 19.82 -2.36 30.41
C ASP A 247 18.46 -1.63 30.36
N GLY A 248 18.45 -0.31 30.48
CA GLY A 248 17.24 0.52 30.35
C GLY A 248 16.57 0.46 28.97
N LEU A 249 17.32 0.17 27.91
CA LEU A 249 16.74 -0.08 26.58
C LEU A 249 15.92 -1.38 26.52
N TRP A 250 16.26 -2.40 27.32
CA TRP A 250 15.58 -3.70 27.34
C TRP A 250 14.62 -3.88 28.54
N GLU A 251 14.51 -2.88 29.41
CA GLU A 251 13.61 -2.92 30.56
C GLU A 251 12.15 -3.08 30.10
N GLY A 252 11.47 -4.09 30.64
CA GLY A 252 10.10 -4.43 30.27
C GLY A 252 9.91 -5.10 28.90
N SER A 253 10.97 -5.59 28.22
CA SER A 253 10.84 -6.22 26.90
C SER A 253 9.89 -7.43 26.89
N ASN A 254 8.76 -7.30 26.19
CA ASN A 254 7.82 -8.38 25.95
C ASN A 254 8.16 -9.14 24.65
N TRP A 255 8.87 -10.25 24.80
CA TRP A 255 9.24 -11.16 23.70
C TRP A 255 8.16 -12.20 23.36
N GLY A 256 6.89 -11.99 23.77
CA GLY A 256 5.78 -12.90 23.46
C GLY A 256 5.53 -13.04 21.95
N TRP A 257 5.33 -14.27 21.46
CA TRP A 257 5.23 -14.53 20.02
C TRP A 257 4.07 -13.79 19.33
N GLY A 258 2.89 -13.78 19.95
CA GLY A 258 1.74 -13.00 19.47
C GLY A 258 2.04 -11.49 19.43
N THR A 259 2.68 -10.96 20.47
CA THR A 259 3.12 -9.55 20.56
C THR A 259 4.10 -9.18 19.47
N ILE A 260 5.13 -10.01 19.23
CA ILE A 260 6.09 -9.79 18.13
C ILE A 260 5.35 -9.85 16.78
N THR A 261 4.41 -10.78 16.61
CA THR A 261 3.64 -10.93 15.36
C THR A 261 2.82 -9.69 15.03
N THR A 262 1.97 -9.22 15.95
CA THR A 262 1.09 -8.06 15.69
C THR A 262 1.86 -6.74 15.66
N ALA A 263 2.99 -6.63 16.38
CA ALA A 263 3.91 -5.50 16.21
C ALA A 263 4.61 -5.52 14.82
N VAL A 264 4.99 -6.70 14.32
CA VAL A 264 5.57 -6.85 12.98
C VAL A 264 4.54 -6.55 11.87
N PHE A 265 3.25 -6.86 12.05
CA PHE A 265 2.21 -6.39 11.11
C PHE A 265 2.15 -4.87 11.04
N LYS A 266 2.19 -4.19 12.19
CA LYS A 266 2.15 -2.72 12.30
C LYS A 266 3.38 -2.02 11.69
N VAL A 267 4.58 -2.60 11.88
CA VAL A 267 5.79 -2.13 11.17
C VAL A 267 5.71 -2.43 9.67
N SER A 268 5.21 -3.61 9.27
CA SER A 268 5.08 -4.00 7.86
C SER A 268 4.11 -3.10 7.10
N TYR A 269 2.97 -2.72 7.71
CA TYR A 269 2.05 -1.72 7.18
C TYR A 269 2.76 -0.37 6.95
N SER A 270 3.60 0.07 7.88
CA SER A 270 4.33 1.34 7.76
C SER A 270 5.35 1.36 6.61
N TYR A 271 5.90 0.21 6.22
CA TYR A 271 6.75 0.07 5.03
C TYR A 271 6.00 -0.34 3.74
N ALA A 272 4.68 -0.53 3.78
CA ALA A 272 3.91 -1.05 2.65
C ALA A 272 3.81 -0.04 1.50
N GLY A 273 4.24 -0.44 0.30
CA GLY A 273 4.17 0.40 -0.91
C GLY A 273 5.41 0.38 -1.80
N LEU A 274 6.49 -0.29 -1.41
CA LEU A 274 7.71 -0.42 -2.23
C LEU A 274 7.43 -1.06 -3.60
N GLN A 275 6.47 -1.99 -3.62
CA GLN A 275 5.96 -2.67 -4.82
C GLN A 275 4.95 -1.84 -5.64
N ASN A 276 4.62 -0.60 -5.26
CA ASN A 276 3.61 0.20 -5.97
C ASN A 276 4.00 0.51 -7.43
N LEU A 277 5.31 0.59 -7.74
CA LEU A 277 5.80 0.76 -9.10
C LEU A 277 5.50 -0.45 -9.99
N ASN A 278 5.41 -1.65 -9.41
CA ASN A 278 5.10 -2.89 -10.12
C ASN A 278 3.67 -2.88 -10.72
N ASN A 279 2.78 -2.05 -10.18
CA ASN A 279 1.41 -1.90 -10.69
C ASN A 279 1.35 -1.11 -12.01
N VAL A 280 2.38 -0.29 -12.32
CA VAL A 280 2.36 0.68 -13.45
C VAL A 280 3.55 0.52 -14.43
N LEU A 281 4.21 -0.64 -14.45
CA LEU A 281 5.45 -0.84 -15.23
C LEU A 281 5.30 -0.58 -16.73
N ASN A 282 4.13 -0.79 -17.34
CA ASN A 282 3.91 -0.48 -18.76
C ASN A 282 4.02 1.02 -19.08
N GLU A 283 3.83 1.91 -18.10
CA GLU A 283 4.00 3.36 -18.25
C GLU A 283 5.43 3.84 -17.95
N VAL A 284 6.28 3.00 -17.36
CA VAL A 284 7.65 3.38 -16.99
C VAL A 284 8.57 3.40 -18.21
N LYS A 285 9.29 4.51 -18.44
CA LYS A 285 10.21 4.69 -19.58
C LYS A 285 11.21 3.55 -19.76
N ASN A 286 11.92 3.21 -18.68
CA ASN A 286 12.92 2.13 -18.64
C ASN A 286 12.62 1.19 -17.47
N PRO A 287 11.64 0.27 -17.57
CA PRO A 287 11.03 -0.41 -16.42
C PRO A 287 12.06 -1.11 -15.54
N VAL A 288 12.91 -1.98 -16.13
CA VAL A 288 13.94 -2.73 -15.43
C VAL A 288 14.96 -1.83 -14.73
N ARG A 289 15.45 -0.77 -15.39
CA ARG A 289 16.47 0.14 -14.83
C ARG A 289 15.89 1.02 -13.71
N THR A 290 14.68 1.54 -13.91
CA THR A 290 13.97 2.33 -12.90
C THR A 290 13.62 1.47 -11.70
N LEU A 291 13.03 0.28 -11.89
CA LEU A 291 12.64 -0.62 -10.80
C LEU A 291 13.85 -1.03 -9.94
N LYS A 292 14.97 -1.44 -10.55
CA LYS A 292 16.23 -1.79 -9.87
C LYS A 292 16.90 -0.65 -9.09
N THR A 293 16.46 0.60 -9.22
CA THR A 293 17.08 1.77 -8.57
C THR A 293 16.11 2.54 -7.68
N VAL A 294 14.86 2.70 -8.10
CA VAL A 294 13.81 3.39 -7.33
C VAL A 294 13.45 2.65 -6.06
N ALA A 295 13.15 1.34 -6.12
CA ALA A 295 12.67 0.63 -4.94
C ALA A 295 13.73 0.55 -3.82
N PRO A 296 15.01 0.22 -4.10
CA PRO A 296 16.06 0.28 -3.08
C PRO A 296 16.28 1.69 -2.52
N ALA A 297 16.26 2.74 -3.36
CA ALA A 297 16.38 4.11 -2.89
C ALA A 297 15.22 4.52 -1.96
N ALA A 298 13.98 4.20 -2.34
CA ALA A 298 12.80 4.50 -1.54
C ALA A 298 12.79 3.75 -0.20
N LEU A 299 13.24 2.48 -0.18
CA LEU A 299 13.41 1.72 1.07
C LEU A 299 14.46 2.35 1.99
N VAL A 300 15.63 2.72 1.46
CA VAL A 300 16.69 3.37 2.26
C VAL A 300 16.18 4.70 2.82
N THR A 301 15.55 5.55 2.01
CA THR A 301 14.99 6.81 2.48
C THR A 301 13.88 6.61 3.52
N ALA A 302 12.94 5.68 3.32
CA ALA A 302 11.90 5.38 4.30
C ALA A 302 12.50 4.88 5.63
N CYS A 303 13.44 3.93 5.57
CA CYS A 303 14.13 3.39 6.75
C CYS A 303 14.83 4.49 7.55
N SER A 304 15.65 5.33 6.89
CA SER A 304 16.33 6.45 7.57
C SER A 304 15.34 7.45 8.19
N LEU A 305 14.30 7.86 7.45
CA LEU A 305 13.29 8.79 7.97
C LEU A 305 12.51 8.21 9.15
N TYR A 306 12.18 6.91 9.13
CA TYR A 306 11.40 6.26 10.17
C TYR A 306 12.21 6.03 11.44
N LEU A 307 13.49 5.62 11.33
CA LEU A 307 14.38 5.49 12.48
C LEU A 307 14.62 6.86 13.14
N LEU A 308 14.89 7.90 12.33
CA LEU A 308 15.03 9.27 12.83
C LEU A 308 13.74 9.78 13.51
N ALA A 309 12.56 9.51 12.94
CA ALA A 309 11.29 9.90 13.55
C ALA A 309 11.04 9.18 14.89
N ASN A 310 11.29 7.87 14.97
CA ASN A 310 11.13 7.12 16.23
C ASN A 310 12.10 7.64 17.30
N ILE A 311 13.37 7.85 16.97
CA ILE A 311 14.37 8.43 17.89
C ILE A 311 13.93 9.82 18.35
N ALA A 312 13.42 10.66 17.45
CA ALA A 312 12.92 11.99 17.77
C ALA A 312 11.71 11.97 18.72
N TYR A 313 10.73 11.08 18.49
CA TYR A 313 9.59 10.92 19.39
C TYR A 313 10.07 10.50 20.79
N LEU A 314 10.93 9.48 20.87
CA LEU A 314 11.46 8.93 22.12
C LEU A 314 12.41 9.88 22.87
N SER A 315 12.95 10.90 22.19
CA SER A 315 13.81 11.94 22.78
C SER A 315 13.03 13.11 23.37
N VAL A 316 11.72 13.19 23.14
CA VAL A 316 10.86 14.36 23.46
C VAL A 316 9.62 13.98 24.25
N VAL A 317 9.01 12.84 23.95
CA VAL A 317 7.78 12.36 24.61
C VAL A 317 8.17 11.26 25.62
N PRO A 318 7.79 11.36 26.90
CA PRO A 318 8.08 10.33 27.90
C PRO A 318 7.57 8.95 27.48
N VAL A 319 8.34 7.91 27.79
CA VAL A 319 8.10 6.52 27.34
C VAL A 319 6.68 6.03 27.66
N GLU A 320 6.17 6.32 28.85
CA GLU A 320 4.82 5.89 29.25
C GLU A 320 3.71 6.67 28.52
N GLU A 321 3.89 7.98 28.29
CA GLU A 321 2.99 8.75 27.43
C GLU A 321 3.00 8.24 25.98
N VAL A 322 4.15 7.77 25.47
CA VAL A 322 4.20 7.12 24.16
C VAL A 322 3.37 5.82 24.14
N LYS A 323 3.45 4.99 25.19
CA LYS A 323 2.62 3.77 25.30
C LYS A 323 1.13 4.09 25.39
N GLU A 324 0.75 5.16 26.09
CA GLU A 324 -0.65 5.59 26.21
C GLU A 324 -1.17 6.36 24.99
N SER A 325 -0.31 7.01 24.20
CA SER A 325 -0.68 7.91 23.09
C SER A 325 -1.55 7.30 22.00
N GLY A 326 -1.58 5.96 21.88
CA GLY A 326 -2.19 5.28 20.74
C GLY A 326 -1.65 5.84 19.42
N GLN A 327 -2.55 6.27 18.54
CA GLN A 327 -2.16 6.80 17.23
C GLN A 327 -1.61 8.23 17.27
N LEU A 328 -1.56 8.91 18.42
CA LEU A 328 -1.29 10.35 18.55
C LEU A 328 0.16 10.73 18.90
N ILE A 329 1.11 9.78 18.89
CA ILE A 329 2.53 10.04 19.25
C ILE A 329 3.14 11.27 18.54
N ALA A 330 2.89 11.46 17.24
CA ALA A 330 3.41 12.59 16.50
C ALA A 330 2.72 13.92 16.86
N ALA A 331 1.48 13.87 17.36
CA ALA A 331 0.79 15.04 17.88
C ALA A 331 1.37 15.48 19.23
N LEU A 332 1.66 14.54 20.14
CA LEU A 332 2.34 14.81 21.42
C LEU A 332 3.76 15.36 21.21
N PHE A 333 4.49 14.82 20.23
CA PHE A 333 5.79 15.34 19.82
C PHE A 333 5.70 16.79 19.34
N PHE A 334 4.77 17.09 18.43
CA PHE A 334 4.62 18.44 17.89
C PHE A 334 4.09 19.44 18.91
N GLU A 335 3.11 19.07 19.76
CA GLU A 335 2.63 19.92 20.87
C GLU A 335 3.76 20.32 21.80
N ARG A 336 4.66 19.39 22.16
CA ARG A 336 5.84 19.70 22.97
C ARG A 336 6.81 20.64 22.26
N VAL A 337 7.18 20.37 21.01
CA VAL A 337 8.23 21.13 20.30
C VAL A 337 7.76 22.52 19.84
N PHE A 338 6.49 22.68 19.46
CA PHE A 338 5.95 23.90 18.86
C PHE A 338 4.75 24.51 19.63
N GLY A 339 4.48 24.02 20.84
CA GLY A 339 3.50 24.56 21.78
C GLY A 339 2.02 24.46 21.36
N GLN A 340 1.18 25.08 22.19
CA GLN A 340 -0.29 24.99 22.12
C GLN A 340 -0.93 25.49 20.80
N HIS A 341 -0.23 26.27 19.98
CA HIS A 341 -0.78 26.85 18.74
C HIS A 341 -0.33 26.10 17.48
N VAL A 342 0.97 26.08 17.19
CA VAL A 342 1.50 25.41 15.98
C VAL A 342 1.62 23.91 16.22
N GLY A 343 2.10 23.52 17.40
CA GLY A 343 2.36 22.14 17.77
C GLY A 343 1.11 21.29 17.99
N ARG A 344 0.12 21.83 18.72
CA ARG A 344 -1.11 21.10 19.04
C ARG A 344 -2.18 21.15 17.94
N ILE A 345 -2.28 22.28 17.22
CA ILE A 345 -3.38 22.50 16.26
C ILE A 345 -2.89 22.32 14.82
N LEU A 346 -1.96 23.17 14.36
CA LEU A 346 -1.60 23.26 12.94
C LEU A 346 -0.94 21.97 12.41
N LEU A 347 0.06 21.45 13.12
CA LEU A 347 0.81 20.27 12.67
C LEU A 347 -0.01 18.96 12.76
N PRO A 348 -0.82 18.72 13.81
CA PRO A 348 -1.77 17.61 13.85
C PRO A 348 -2.86 17.69 12.78
N LEU A 349 -3.39 18.87 12.45
CA LEU A 349 -4.29 19.03 11.30
C LEU A 349 -3.58 18.77 9.96
N ALA A 350 -2.28 19.06 9.84
CA ALA A 350 -1.50 18.67 8.65
C ALA A 350 -1.29 17.15 8.56
N ILE A 351 -1.11 16.44 9.68
CA ILE A 351 -1.10 14.95 9.71
C ILE A 351 -2.47 14.40 9.34
N ALA A 352 -3.56 14.96 9.87
CA ALA A 352 -4.92 14.57 9.48
C ALA A 352 -5.13 14.76 7.97
N LEU A 353 -4.76 15.92 7.42
CA LEU A 353 -4.89 16.21 5.99
C LEU A 353 -4.01 15.30 5.12
N SER A 354 -2.84 14.88 5.60
CA SER A 354 -1.98 13.85 4.99
C SER A 354 -2.68 12.47 4.97
N ALA A 355 -3.32 12.07 6.06
CA ALA A 355 -4.12 10.85 6.12
C ALA A 355 -5.34 10.91 5.18
N ALA A 356 -6.06 12.03 5.14
CA ALA A 356 -7.16 12.27 4.20
C ALA A 356 -6.71 12.19 2.74
N GLY A 357 -5.58 12.80 2.38
CA GLY A 357 -4.99 12.66 1.05
C GLY A 357 -4.64 11.21 0.69
N ASN A 358 -4.20 10.41 1.69
CA ASN A 358 -3.97 8.98 1.51
C ASN A 358 -5.28 8.20 1.25
N VAL A 359 -6.37 8.52 1.96
CA VAL A 359 -7.71 7.97 1.71
C VAL A 359 -8.17 8.29 0.29
N MET A 360 -8.02 9.54 -0.19
CA MET A 360 -8.39 9.91 -1.57
C MET A 360 -7.67 9.04 -2.62
N VAL A 361 -6.34 8.94 -2.52
CA VAL A 361 -5.52 8.15 -3.47
C VAL A 361 -5.90 6.68 -3.46
N VAL A 362 -6.08 6.06 -2.29
CA VAL A 362 -6.39 4.64 -2.17
C VAL A 362 -7.83 4.34 -2.60
N THR A 363 -8.81 5.14 -2.17
CA THR A 363 -10.21 5.02 -2.61
C THR A 363 -10.34 5.19 -4.13
N PHE A 364 -9.62 6.12 -4.75
CA PHE A 364 -9.59 6.27 -6.21
C PHE A 364 -9.01 5.03 -6.92
N ALA A 365 -7.88 4.50 -6.42
CA ALA A 365 -7.21 3.36 -7.03
C ALA A 365 -8.05 2.07 -6.91
N LEU A 366 -8.55 1.78 -5.70
CA LEU A 366 -9.35 0.59 -5.43
C LEU A 366 -10.74 0.66 -6.05
N ALA A 367 -11.37 1.84 -6.15
CA ALA A 367 -12.59 1.98 -6.93
C ALA A 367 -12.39 1.68 -8.43
N ARG A 368 -11.24 2.01 -9.02
CA ARG A 368 -10.93 1.61 -10.41
C ARG A 368 -10.62 0.12 -10.54
N LEU A 369 -9.92 -0.47 -9.58
CA LEU A 369 -9.68 -1.91 -9.52
C LEU A 369 -11.02 -2.69 -9.39
N ASN A 370 -11.87 -2.30 -8.44
CA ASN A 370 -13.18 -2.92 -8.20
C ASN A 370 -14.15 -2.71 -9.39
N GLN A 371 -14.03 -1.61 -10.13
CA GLN A 371 -14.78 -1.42 -11.38
C GLN A 371 -14.33 -2.40 -12.48
N GLU A 372 -13.05 -2.74 -12.54
CA GLU A 372 -12.49 -3.68 -13.52
C GLU A 372 -12.72 -5.14 -13.13
N ILE A 373 -12.65 -5.46 -11.83
CA ILE A 373 -13.12 -6.74 -11.26
C ILE A 373 -14.61 -6.95 -11.58
N ALA A 374 -15.44 -5.92 -11.42
CA ALA A 374 -16.84 -5.95 -11.85
C ALA A 374 -16.99 -6.11 -13.37
N ARG A 375 -16.11 -5.52 -14.18
CA ARG A 375 -16.12 -5.64 -15.65
C ARG A 375 -15.84 -7.07 -16.10
N GLN A 376 -14.90 -7.75 -15.45
CA GLN A 376 -14.52 -9.13 -15.74
C GLN A 376 -15.60 -10.14 -15.31
N GLY A 377 -16.50 -9.75 -14.40
CA GLY A 377 -17.70 -10.52 -14.05
C GLY A 377 -17.64 -11.21 -12.67
N PHE A 378 -16.59 -10.95 -11.87
CA PHE A 378 -16.44 -11.52 -10.53
C PHE A 378 -17.47 -11.01 -9.51
N LEU A 379 -18.10 -9.86 -9.75
CA LEU A 379 -19.04 -9.23 -8.80
C LEU A 379 -20.50 -9.32 -9.27
N PRO A 380 -21.46 -9.54 -8.34
CA PRO A 380 -22.89 -9.51 -8.67
C PRO A 380 -23.28 -8.13 -9.22
N TYR A 381 -24.25 -8.11 -10.13
CA TYR A 381 -24.66 -6.89 -10.85
C TYR A 381 -23.52 -6.18 -11.61
N SER A 382 -22.49 -6.92 -12.03
CA SER A 382 -21.34 -6.52 -12.88
C SER A 382 -21.63 -5.39 -13.88
N ARG A 383 -22.71 -5.48 -14.66
CA ARG A 383 -23.13 -4.47 -15.66
C ARG A 383 -23.38 -3.08 -15.07
N TYR A 384 -23.85 -3.00 -13.82
CA TYR A 384 -24.06 -1.75 -13.10
C TYR A 384 -22.78 -1.32 -12.37
N LEU A 385 -22.07 -2.25 -11.72
CA LEU A 385 -20.87 -1.93 -10.95
C LEU A 385 -19.68 -1.49 -11.80
N SER A 386 -19.54 -2.03 -13.01
CA SER A 386 -18.54 -1.63 -14.01
C SER A 386 -18.86 -0.30 -14.72
N SER A 387 -20.07 0.25 -14.54
CA SER A 387 -20.51 1.49 -15.18
C SER A 387 -19.68 2.70 -14.73
N SER A 388 -19.46 3.65 -15.64
CA SER A 388 -18.93 4.98 -15.34
C SER A 388 -19.98 6.10 -15.46
N LYS A 389 -21.27 5.77 -15.64
CA LYS A 389 -22.37 6.74 -15.71
C LYS A 389 -22.88 7.09 -14.30
N PRO A 390 -23.38 8.32 -14.06
CA PRO A 390 -23.48 9.42 -15.03
C PRO A 390 -22.21 10.29 -15.12
N PHE A 391 -21.43 10.44 -14.03
CA PHE A 391 -20.41 11.48 -13.90
C PHE A 391 -19.01 11.17 -14.49
N GLY A 392 -18.83 10.03 -15.18
CA GLY A 392 -17.51 9.56 -15.64
C GLY A 392 -16.65 8.90 -14.55
N ALA A 393 -17.23 8.72 -13.36
CA ALA A 393 -16.59 8.18 -12.15
C ALA A 393 -16.89 6.69 -11.96
N PRO A 394 -16.00 5.93 -11.28
CA PRO A 394 -16.20 4.51 -10.97
C PRO A 394 -17.18 4.30 -9.81
N MET A 395 -18.43 4.77 -9.95
CA MET A 395 -19.40 4.80 -8.84
C MET A 395 -19.68 3.41 -8.24
N GLY A 396 -19.78 2.38 -9.07
CA GLY A 396 -19.95 1.00 -8.58
C GLY A 396 -18.75 0.51 -7.78
N GLY A 397 -17.53 0.67 -8.31
CA GLY A 397 -16.31 0.34 -7.59
C GLY A 397 -16.09 1.17 -6.32
N LEU A 398 -16.55 2.43 -6.29
CA LEU A 398 -16.58 3.27 -5.09
C LEU A 398 -17.52 2.70 -4.01
N ILE A 399 -18.70 2.20 -4.38
CA ILE A 399 -19.63 1.55 -3.45
C ILE A 399 -19.04 0.24 -2.91
N VAL A 400 -18.43 -0.58 -3.78
CA VAL A 400 -17.74 -1.83 -3.41
C VAL A 400 -16.57 -1.56 -2.45
N HIS A 401 -15.81 -0.47 -2.65
CA HIS A 401 -14.76 -0.02 -1.71
C HIS A 401 -15.35 0.52 -0.38
N TYR A 402 -16.47 1.24 -0.47
CA TYR A 402 -17.08 1.94 0.67
C TYR A 402 -17.68 0.98 1.69
N ILE A 403 -18.36 -0.09 1.27
CA ILE A 403 -19.09 -0.98 2.19
C ILE A 403 -18.14 -1.67 3.21
N PRO A 404 -17.06 -2.37 2.81
CA PRO A 404 -16.10 -2.95 3.75
C PRO A 404 -15.40 -1.87 4.59
N SER A 405 -15.00 -0.75 3.96
CA SER A 405 -14.41 0.40 4.67
C SER A 405 -15.34 0.97 5.76
N PHE A 406 -16.65 1.01 5.52
CA PHE A 406 -17.65 1.46 6.48
C PHE A 406 -17.81 0.45 7.63
N LEU A 407 -18.03 -0.83 7.30
CA LEU A 407 -18.26 -1.89 8.29
C LEU A 407 -17.08 -2.05 9.25
N VAL A 408 -15.85 -2.01 8.72
CA VAL A 408 -14.61 -2.16 9.50
C VAL A 408 -14.32 -0.94 10.40
N ILE A 409 -14.82 0.27 10.07
CA ILE A 409 -14.81 1.42 11.00
C ILE A 409 -15.94 1.32 12.04
N ALA A 410 -17.13 0.87 11.62
CA ALA A 410 -18.34 0.94 12.43
C ALA A 410 -18.42 -0.16 13.52
N ILE A 411 -18.09 -1.41 13.17
CA ILE A 411 -18.38 -2.59 14.00
C ILE A 411 -17.43 -2.73 15.21
N PRO A 412 -16.09 -2.68 15.08
CA PRO A 412 -15.20 -3.04 16.21
C PRO A 412 -15.26 -1.98 17.33
N PRO A 413 -15.08 -2.38 18.61
CA PRO A 413 -15.16 -1.45 19.75
C PRO A 413 -14.00 -0.44 19.76
N ARG A 414 -14.21 0.71 20.42
CA ARG A 414 -13.23 1.80 20.47
C ARG A 414 -11.84 1.37 20.98
N GLY A 415 -10.79 2.02 20.46
CA GLY A 415 -9.40 1.81 20.86
C GLY A 415 -8.73 0.70 20.05
N ASP A 416 -9.38 -0.46 19.99
CA ASP A 416 -8.86 -1.65 19.30
C ASP A 416 -8.94 -1.56 17.78
N VAL A 417 -9.92 -0.81 17.24
CA VAL A 417 -10.25 -0.75 15.80
C VAL A 417 -9.02 -0.60 14.90
N TYR A 418 -8.11 0.32 15.23
CA TYR A 418 -6.91 0.59 14.43
C TYR A 418 -5.92 -0.57 14.43
N ASN A 419 -5.66 -1.18 15.59
CA ASN A 419 -4.74 -2.32 15.71
C ASN A 419 -5.29 -3.52 14.95
N PHE A 420 -6.57 -3.85 15.22
CA PHE A 420 -7.30 -4.92 14.56
C PHE A 420 -7.30 -4.79 13.04
N ILE A 421 -7.51 -3.58 12.52
CA ILE A 421 -7.41 -3.27 11.08
C ILE A 421 -6.04 -3.68 10.52
N LEU A 422 -4.95 -3.30 11.19
CA LEU A 422 -3.60 -3.59 10.69
C LEU A 422 -3.25 -5.08 10.76
N ASP A 423 -3.81 -5.81 11.71
CA ASP A 423 -3.61 -7.25 11.83
C ASP A 423 -4.49 -8.05 10.85
N VAL A 424 -5.70 -7.55 10.54
CA VAL A 424 -6.60 -8.08 9.49
C VAL A 424 -6.11 -7.74 8.07
N GLU A 425 -5.50 -6.58 7.84
CA GLU A 425 -4.74 -6.30 6.59
C GLU A 425 -3.49 -7.20 6.51
N GLY A 426 -2.77 -7.34 7.63
CA GLY A 426 -1.45 -7.95 7.69
C GLY A 426 -1.40 -9.48 7.59
N TYR A 427 -2.36 -10.18 8.22
CA TYR A 427 -2.34 -11.65 8.32
C TYR A 427 -2.69 -12.37 7.00
N PRO A 428 -3.83 -12.10 6.32
CA PRO A 428 -4.16 -12.70 5.03
C PRO A 428 -3.12 -12.34 3.96
N GLY A 429 -2.57 -11.12 4.02
CA GLY A 429 -1.47 -10.69 3.15
C GLY A 429 -0.24 -11.60 3.21
N GLN A 430 0.00 -12.33 4.30
CA GLN A 430 1.11 -13.29 4.36
C GLN A 430 0.91 -14.50 3.44
N PHE A 431 -0.33 -14.90 3.14
CA PHE A 431 -0.62 -16.04 2.26
C PHE A 431 -0.28 -15.70 0.80
N ALA A 432 -0.70 -14.52 0.32
CA ALA A 432 -0.32 -14.00 -1.00
C ALA A 432 1.21 -13.88 -1.13
N ILE A 433 1.87 -13.25 -0.15
CA ILE A 433 3.33 -13.07 -0.20
C ILE A 433 4.09 -14.40 -0.05
N LEU A 434 3.54 -15.38 0.67
CA LEU A 434 4.08 -16.74 0.75
C LEU A 434 3.99 -17.45 -0.61
N ALA A 435 2.83 -17.38 -1.27
CA ALA A 435 2.63 -17.92 -2.61
C ALA A 435 3.57 -17.26 -3.63
N THR A 436 3.68 -15.93 -3.63
CA THR A 436 4.64 -15.19 -4.49
C THR A 436 6.09 -15.61 -4.19
N SER A 437 6.48 -15.71 -2.92
CA SER A 437 7.87 -16.05 -2.54
C SER A 437 8.26 -17.50 -2.86
N PHE A 438 7.37 -18.47 -2.56
CA PHE A 438 7.57 -19.87 -2.92
C PHE A 438 7.50 -20.08 -4.44
N GLY A 439 6.54 -19.41 -5.08
CA GLY A 439 6.36 -19.38 -6.53
C GLY A 439 7.63 -18.94 -7.27
N LEU A 440 8.39 -17.98 -6.73
CA LEU A 440 9.66 -17.57 -7.33
C LEU A 440 10.70 -18.69 -7.34
N LEU A 441 10.78 -19.48 -6.26
CA LEU A 441 11.68 -20.63 -6.18
C LEU A 441 11.22 -21.77 -7.10
N TRP A 442 9.91 -22.03 -7.16
CA TRP A 442 9.33 -23.02 -8.06
C TRP A 442 9.59 -22.67 -9.53
N LEU A 443 9.33 -21.42 -9.92
CA LEU A 443 9.54 -20.90 -11.27
C LEU A 443 11.02 -20.91 -11.68
N ARG A 444 11.96 -20.75 -10.74
CA ARG A 444 13.41 -20.93 -11.02
C ARG A 444 13.78 -22.38 -11.35
N LYS A 445 13.01 -23.36 -10.86
CA LYS A 445 13.20 -24.79 -11.13
C LYS A 445 12.47 -25.27 -12.38
N THR A 446 11.26 -24.75 -12.65
CA THR A 446 10.43 -25.15 -13.80
C THR A 446 10.67 -24.33 -15.07
N ARG A 447 11.09 -23.06 -14.93
CA ARG A 447 11.31 -22.10 -16.02
C ARG A 447 12.65 -21.38 -15.86
N SER A 448 13.71 -22.17 -16.04
CA SER A 448 15.12 -21.73 -16.07
C SER A 448 15.49 -21.00 -17.38
N ASP A 449 14.67 -21.12 -18.42
CA ASP A 449 14.73 -20.41 -19.70
C ASP A 449 14.47 -18.90 -19.56
N LEU A 450 13.72 -18.48 -18.54
CA LEU A 450 13.32 -17.09 -18.37
C LEU A 450 14.51 -16.19 -18.03
N LYS A 451 14.72 -15.17 -18.86
CA LYS A 451 15.70 -14.11 -18.65
C LYS A 451 15.37 -13.32 -17.38
N ARG A 452 16.31 -13.26 -16.44
CA ARG A 452 16.17 -12.59 -15.13
C ARG A 452 17.18 -11.43 -14.99
N PRO A 453 16.83 -10.20 -15.41
CA PRO A 453 17.73 -9.03 -15.36
C PRO A 453 18.08 -8.54 -13.94
N PHE A 454 17.36 -9.05 -12.94
CA PHE A 454 17.70 -9.04 -11.53
C PHE A 454 17.41 -10.43 -10.98
N LYS A 455 18.17 -10.88 -9.98
CA LYS A 455 18.01 -12.19 -9.35
C LYS A 455 18.13 -12.03 -7.83
N ALA A 456 17.06 -12.27 -7.09
CA ALA A 456 17.01 -12.20 -5.64
C ALA A 456 17.98 -13.21 -5.00
N TRP A 457 18.71 -12.83 -3.96
CA TRP A 457 19.62 -13.74 -3.29
C TRP A 457 18.85 -14.81 -2.50
N LEU A 458 19.21 -16.09 -2.67
CA LEU A 458 18.43 -17.22 -2.16
C LEU A 458 18.11 -17.16 -0.65
N PRO A 459 19.09 -16.89 0.25
CA PRO A 459 18.82 -16.79 1.69
C PRO A 459 17.74 -15.78 2.06
N ALA A 460 17.65 -14.65 1.35
CA ALA A 460 16.62 -13.63 1.62
C ALA A 460 15.22 -14.03 1.10
N VAL A 461 15.14 -14.87 0.06
CA VAL A 461 13.86 -15.49 -0.36
C VAL A 461 13.41 -16.54 0.66
N TYR A 462 14.33 -17.40 1.13
CA TYR A 462 14.04 -18.36 2.20
C TYR A 462 13.65 -17.66 3.50
N LEU A 463 14.34 -16.58 3.88
CA LEU A 463 14.01 -15.76 5.05
C LEU A 463 12.60 -15.16 4.93
N ARG A 464 12.20 -14.67 3.74
CA ARG A 464 10.83 -14.17 3.55
C ARG A 464 9.77 -15.26 3.73
N ILE A 465 10.03 -16.47 3.25
CA ILE A 465 9.15 -17.64 3.40
C ILE A 465 9.05 -18.05 4.88
N VAL A 466 10.18 -18.21 5.58
CA VAL A 466 10.21 -18.54 7.02
C VAL A 466 9.45 -17.51 7.84
N ILE A 467 9.57 -16.22 7.52
CA ILE A 467 8.87 -15.15 8.25
C ILE A 467 7.39 -15.05 7.87
N CYS A 468 7.00 -15.35 6.62
CA CYS A 468 5.57 -15.58 6.28
C CYS A 468 4.98 -16.69 7.17
N LEU A 469 5.64 -17.84 7.24
CA LEU A 469 5.18 -18.98 8.05
C LEU A 469 5.15 -18.65 9.55
N ALA A 470 6.14 -17.91 10.06
CA ALA A 470 6.17 -17.47 11.46
C ALA A 470 4.99 -16.55 11.82
N LEU A 471 4.67 -15.59 10.95
CA LEU A 471 3.54 -14.66 11.15
C LEU A 471 2.18 -15.34 10.97
N ILE A 472 2.06 -16.28 10.02
CA ILE A 472 0.88 -17.15 9.89
C ILE A 472 0.73 -18.07 11.12
N ALA A 473 1.83 -18.46 11.77
CA ALA A 473 1.80 -19.24 12.99
C ALA A 473 1.46 -18.43 14.26
N GLY A 474 1.49 -17.08 14.20
CA GLY A 474 1.17 -16.16 15.29
C GLY A 474 -0.04 -16.53 16.15
N PRO A 475 -1.22 -16.79 15.55
CA PRO A 475 -2.46 -17.12 16.26
C PRO A 475 -2.46 -18.41 17.08
N PHE A 476 -1.49 -19.31 16.87
CA PHE A 476 -1.41 -20.57 17.62
C PHE A 476 -0.62 -20.44 18.94
N PHE A 477 -0.03 -19.26 19.21
CA PHE A 477 0.73 -18.97 20.43
C PHE A 477 0.00 -17.93 21.29
N PRO A 478 -0.91 -18.35 22.18
CA PRO A 478 -1.72 -17.42 22.97
C PRO A 478 -0.88 -16.51 23.88
N PRO A 479 -1.21 -15.21 23.97
CA PRO A 479 -0.68 -14.34 25.02
C PRO A 479 -1.22 -14.76 26.39
N LYS A 480 -0.44 -14.50 27.45
CA LYS A 480 -0.72 -14.96 28.82
C LYS A 480 -2.12 -14.57 29.31
N ASP A 481 -2.57 -13.36 28.96
CA ASP A 481 -3.83 -12.78 29.42
C ASP A 481 -5.01 -13.05 28.48
N GLY A 482 -4.85 -13.92 27.47
CA GLY A 482 -5.86 -14.22 26.45
C GLY A 482 -6.19 -13.07 25.47
N ARG A 483 -5.60 -11.91 25.70
CA ARG A 483 -5.68 -10.67 24.93
C ARG A 483 -4.29 -10.31 24.42
N ALA A 484 -4.19 -9.84 23.18
CA ALA A 484 -2.97 -9.26 22.63
C ALA A 484 -3.03 -7.73 22.79
N ASP A 485 -2.74 -6.98 21.74
CA ASP A 485 -2.89 -5.53 21.65
C ASP A 485 -4.33 -5.08 21.29
N VAL A 486 -5.32 -5.95 21.55
CA VAL A 486 -6.77 -5.71 21.47
C VAL A 486 -7.47 -6.25 22.72
N GLY A 487 -8.54 -5.59 23.17
CA GLY A 487 -9.30 -5.95 24.37
C GLY A 487 -10.22 -7.19 24.24
N PHE A 488 -10.47 -7.64 23.01
CA PHE A 488 -11.20 -8.88 22.69
C PHE A 488 -10.26 -10.07 22.43
N PHE A 489 -10.81 -11.20 21.97
CA PHE A 489 -10.05 -12.44 21.74
C PHE A 489 -8.89 -12.22 20.77
N TYR A 490 -7.67 -12.57 21.19
CA TYR A 490 -6.43 -12.20 20.51
C TYR A 490 -6.34 -12.68 19.05
N ALA A 491 -6.90 -13.83 18.71
CA ALA A 491 -6.81 -14.42 17.36
C ALA A 491 -8.00 -14.06 16.44
N THR A 492 -8.90 -13.14 16.83
CA THR A 492 -10.03 -12.72 15.99
C THR A 492 -9.59 -12.19 14.62
N TYR A 493 -8.41 -11.53 14.53
CA TYR A 493 -7.88 -11.06 13.23
C TYR A 493 -7.60 -12.22 12.27
N ALA A 494 -7.17 -13.37 12.78
CA ALA A 494 -6.89 -14.56 12.00
C ALA A 494 -8.15 -15.36 11.69
N ILE A 495 -9.17 -15.37 12.57
CA ILE A 495 -10.48 -15.95 12.26
C ILE A 495 -11.14 -15.19 11.10
N VAL A 496 -11.20 -13.85 11.18
CA VAL A 496 -11.73 -13.01 10.09
C VAL A 496 -10.86 -13.15 8.84
N GLY A 497 -9.53 -13.18 9.00
CA GLY A 497 -8.60 -13.36 7.88
C GLY A 497 -8.71 -14.72 7.18
N ILE A 498 -8.97 -15.81 7.90
CA ILE A 498 -9.22 -17.14 7.33
C ILE A 498 -10.59 -17.18 6.66
N GLY A 499 -11.65 -16.64 7.28
CA GLY A 499 -12.98 -16.62 6.67
C GLY A 499 -13.01 -15.89 5.31
N ILE A 500 -12.23 -14.81 5.17
CA ILE A 500 -12.04 -14.11 3.88
C ILE A 500 -11.35 -15.02 2.83
N ILE A 501 -10.35 -15.80 3.22
CA ILE A 501 -9.65 -16.77 2.34
C ILE A 501 -10.52 -18.02 2.08
N GLU A 502 -11.44 -18.37 2.98
CA GLU A 502 -12.41 -19.44 2.77
C GLU A 502 -13.46 -19.01 1.72
N GLU A 503 -13.97 -17.78 1.80
CA GLU A 503 -14.85 -17.19 0.79
C GLU A 503 -14.16 -17.05 -0.59
N GLU A 504 -12.84 -16.75 -0.63
CA GLU A 504 -12.02 -16.84 -1.84
C GLU A 504 -12.08 -18.23 -2.50
N LEU A 505 -12.00 -19.29 -1.69
CA LEU A 505 -12.00 -20.68 -2.14
C LEU A 505 -13.41 -21.18 -2.50
N GLU A 506 -14.46 -20.72 -1.81
CA GLU A 506 -15.85 -21.01 -2.19
C GLU A 506 -16.18 -20.44 -3.57
N VAL A 507 -15.84 -19.17 -3.84
CA VAL A 507 -16.03 -18.50 -5.15
C VAL A 507 -15.27 -19.19 -6.29
N LEU A 508 -14.17 -19.90 -5.98
CA LEU A 508 -13.43 -20.75 -6.91
C LEU A 508 -14.07 -22.13 -7.11
N SER A 509 -14.76 -22.66 -6.10
CA SER A 509 -15.44 -23.97 -6.16
C SER A 509 -16.81 -23.89 -6.84
N ASP A 510 -17.53 -22.76 -6.72
CA ASP A 510 -18.71 -22.48 -7.54
C ASP A 510 -18.31 -22.21 -9.00
N GLY A 511 -18.21 -23.31 -9.75
CA GLY A 511 -17.93 -23.31 -11.18
C GLY A 511 -18.93 -22.50 -12.02
N THR A 512 -20.07 -22.04 -11.49
CA THR A 512 -20.93 -21.09 -12.22
C THR A 512 -20.24 -19.74 -12.41
N THR A 513 -19.35 -19.32 -11.50
CA THR A 513 -18.57 -18.08 -11.64
C THR A 513 -17.55 -18.23 -12.77
N ILE A 514 -16.74 -19.30 -12.76
CA ILE A 514 -15.76 -19.56 -13.82
C ILE A 514 -16.44 -19.68 -15.21
N ASN A 515 -17.60 -20.34 -15.29
CA ASN A 515 -18.39 -20.43 -16.53
C ASN A 515 -19.02 -19.10 -16.98
N LYS A 516 -19.21 -18.12 -16.09
CA LYS A 516 -19.59 -16.74 -16.45
C LYS A 516 -18.39 -15.97 -17.00
N LEU A 517 -17.22 -16.06 -16.36
CA LEU A 517 -15.98 -15.40 -16.83
C LEU A 517 -15.64 -15.81 -18.27
N VAL A 518 -15.65 -17.12 -18.56
CA VAL A 518 -15.38 -17.67 -19.91
C VAL A 518 -16.42 -17.22 -20.97
N LYS A 519 -17.62 -16.80 -20.55
CA LYS A 519 -18.67 -16.22 -21.42
C LYS A 519 -18.59 -14.70 -21.59
N VAL A 520 -17.61 -14.02 -20.99
CA VAL A 520 -17.32 -12.59 -21.23
C VAL A 520 -16.11 -12.41 -22.18
N GLU A 521 -15.34 -13.48 -22.38
CA GLU A 521 -14.14 -13.52 -23.24
C GLU A 521 -14.41 -14.07 -24.65
N ASN A 522 -15.66 -14.42 -24.97
CA ASN A 522 -16.18 -14.86 -26.28
C ASN A 522 -17.39 -14.00 -26.68
#